data_AF-A0A3C0FB38-F1
#
_entry.id   AF-A0A3C0FB38-F1
#
_cell.length_a   1.000
_cell.length_b   1.000
_cell.length_c   1.000
_cell.angle_alpha   90.00
_cell.angle_beta   90.00
_cell.angle_gamma   90.00
#
_symmetry.space_group_name_H-M   'P 1'
#
loop_
_entity.id
_entity.type
_entity.pdbx_description
1 polymer ?
#
loop_
_entity_poly.entity_id
_entity_poly.type
_entity_poly.pdbx_seq_one_letter_code
_entity_poly.pdbx_strand_id
1 'polypeptide(L)'
;MIQSARRDKGLDVVGIVDMQVPSVSRRVRELVDGGELAPVAGGGYQAPDGLLLLPACELEVRGRRCPYHLLLYFPDLTSLADFAAWLQTHVERLDLSSQRCRAPAPTVLNEA
;
A
#
# COMPACT_ATOMS: atom_id res chain seq x y z
N MET A 1 -10.57 7.71 -10.14
CA MET A 1 -9.15 7.29 -10.16
C MET A 1 -8.99 5.83 -10.57
N ILE A 2 -9.64 4.88 -9.88
CA ILE A 2 -9.63 3.44 -10.25
C ILE A 2 -10.21 3.23 -11.66
N GLN A 3 -11.44 3.65 -11.91
CA GLN A 3 -12.09 3.48 -13.24
C GLN A 3 -11.38 4.22 -14.39
N SER A 4 -10.71 5.34 -14.09
CA SER A 4 -9.96 6.10 -15.10
C SER A 4 -8.62 5.45 -15.47
N ALA A 5 -8.03 4.62 -14.59
CA ALA A 5 -6.73 4.02 -14.85
C ALA A 5 -6.76 3.06 -16.04
N ARG A 6 -7.78 2.20 -16.10
CA ARG A 6 -7.95 1.30 -17.24
C ARG A 6 -8.53 2.03 -18.45
N ARG A 7 -9.65 2.75 -18.25
CA ARG A 7 -10.38 3.41 -19.35
C ARG A 7 -9.59 4.49 -20.08
N ASP A 8 -8.95 5.38 -19.33
CA ASP A 8 -8.33 6.58 -19.91
C ASP A 8 -6.82 6.41 -20.11
N LYS A 9 -6.17 5.51 -19.35
CA LYS A 9 -4.72 5.28 -19.41
C LYS A 9 -4.31 3.89 -19.90
N GLY A 10 -5.24 2.98 -20.15
CA GLY A 10 -4.96 1.63 -20.64
C GLY A 10 -4.16 0.76 -19.67
N LEU A 11 -4.23 1.04 -18.35
CA LEU A 11 -3.49 0.27 -17.35
C LEU A 11 -4.25 -0.99 -16.94
N ASP A 12 -3.54 -2.11 -16.91
CA ASP A 12 -4.06 -3.39 -16.41
C ASP A 12 -3.84 -3.59 -14.90
N VAL A 13 -2.80 -2.97 -14.35
CA VAL A 13 -2.41 -3.09 -12.94
C VAL A 13 -2.05 -1.72 -12.38
N VAL A 14 -2.50 -1.42 -11.17
CA VAL A 14 -2.11 -0.22 -10.43
C VAL A 14 -1.75 -0.55 -8.97
N GLY A 15 -0.63 0.00 -8.52
CA GLY A 15 -0.30 0.07 -7.10
C GLY A 15 -0.93 1.31 -6.49
N ILE A 16 -1.72 1.16 -5.42
CA ILE A 16 -2.20 2.29 -4.65
C ILE A 16 -1.25 2.49 -3.49
N VAL A 17 -0.38 3.49 -3.64
CA VAL A 17 0.61 3.91 -2.65
C VAL A 17 -0.10 4.62 -1.48
N ASP A 18 0.52 4.58 -0.31
CA ASP A 18 0.01 5.10 0.96
C ASP A 18 -1.17 4.35 1.56
N MET A 19 -1.35 3.08 1.20
CA MET A 19 -2.47 2.30 1.72
C MET A 19 -2.32 1.97 3.21
N GLN A 20 -1.12 2.02 3.79
CA GLN A 20 -0.88 1.91 5.24
C GLN A 20 -1.59 3.00 6.05
N VAL A 21 -1.94 4.13 5.41
CA VAL A 21 -2.67 5.22 6.06
C VAL A 21 -4.10 4.73 6.41
N PRO A 22 -4.56 4.90 7.66
CA PRO A 22 -5.86 4.36 8.09
C PRO A 22 -7.06 4.83 7.28
N SER A 23 -7.08 6.09 6.83
CA SER A 23 -8.16 6.62 5.99
C SER A 23 -8.19 5.98 4.60
N VAL A 24 -7.02 5.71 4.02
CA VAL A 24 -6.89 5.08 2.70
C VAL A 24 -7.30 3.62 2.75
N SER A 25 -6.73 2.84 3.69
CA SER A 25 -7.11 1.42 3.82
C SER A 25 -8.59 1.25 4.17
N ARG A 26 -9.18 2.13 5.00
CA ARG A 26 -10.62 2.10 5.28
C ARG A 26 -11.45 2.27 4.01
N ARG A 27 -11.09 3.24 3.17
CA ARG A 27 -11.81 3.48 1.91
C ARG A 27 -11.72 2.29 0.97
N VAL A 28 -10.57 1.61 0.91
CA VAL A 28 -10.42 0.40 0.09
C VAL A 28 -11.24 -0.76 0.65
N ARG A 29 -11.28 -0.94 1.97
CA ARG A 29 -12.16 -1.95 2.62
C ARG A 29 -13.63 -1.71 2.28
N GLU A 30 -14.10 -0.48 2.32
CA GLU A 30 -15.49 -0.15 1.92
C GLU A 30 -15.80 -0.58 0.49
N LEU A 31 -14.85 -0.42 -0.45
CA LEU A 31 -15.02 -0.87 -1.84
C LEU A 31 -15.04 -2.40 -1.95
N VAL A 32 -14.24 -3.09 -1.15
CA VAL A 32 -14.23 -4.56 -1.08
C VAL A 32 -15.54 -5.07 -0.49
N ASP A 33 -15.96 -4.53 0.65
CA ASP A 33 -17.21 -4.90 1.34
C ASP A 33 -18.45 -4.57 0.51
N GLY A 34 -18.39 -3.51 -0.30
CA GLY A 34 -19.42 -3.13 -1.27
C GLY A 34 -19.44 -3.97 -2.55
N GLY A 35 -18.48 -4.88 -2.74
CA GLY A 35 -18.36 -5.71 -3.94
C GLY A 35 -17.82 -4.98 -5.19
N GLU A 36 -17.31 -3.76 -5.04
CA GLU A 36 -16.66 -3.00 -6.12
C GLU A 36 -15.23 -3.47 -6.39
N LEU A 37 -14.62 -4.18 -5.43
CA LEU A 37 -13.30 -4.79 -5.55
C LEU A 37 -13.34 -6.23 -5.03
N ALA A 38 -12.93 -7.19 -5.86
CA ALA A 38 -12.91 -8.60 -5.48
C ALA A 38 -11.46 -9.07 -5.22
N PRO A 39 -11.16 -9.73 -4.08
CA PRO A 39 -9.83 -10.31 -3.86
C PRO A 39 -9.55 -11.40 -4.90
N VAL A 40 -8.30 -11.49 -5.37
CA VAL A 40 -7.88 -12.51 -6.35
C VAL A 40 -6.88 -13.50 -5.79
N ALA A 41 -6.93 -14.74 -6.29
CA ALA A 41 -5.94 -15.76 -5.96
C ALA A 41 -4.57 -15.31 -6.50
N GLY A 42 -3.59 -15.18 -5.60
CA GLY A 42 -2.26 -14.63 -5.91
C GLY A 42 -2.01 -13.20 -5.41
N GLY A 43 -3.04 -12.55 -4.86
CA GLY A 43 -2.92 -11.25 -4.20
C GLY A 43 -3.43 -10.07 -5.03
N GLY A 44 -3.89 -9.05 -4.34
CA GLY A 44 -4.52 -7.86 -4.91
C GLY A 44 -6.04 -7.98 -5.02
N TYR A 45 -6.62 -6.96 -5.66
CA TYR A 45 -8.06 -6.76 -5.75
C TYR A 45 -8.45 -6.35 -7.16
N GLN A 46 -9.33 -7.12 -7.80
CA GLN A 46 -9.77 -6.86 -9.17
C GLN A 46 -11.07 -6.07 -9.19
N ALA A 47 -11.10 -5.01 -9.99
CA ALA A 47 -12.31 -4.25 -10.28
C ALA A 47 -13.15 -4.94 -11.39
N PRO A 48 -14.45 -4.63 -11.53
CA PRO A 48 -15.33 -5.26 -12.53
C PRO A 48 -14.87 -5.09 -13.98
N ASP A 49 -14.11 -4.04 -14.30
CA ASP A 49 -13.56 -3.79 -15.62
C ASP A 49 -12.26 -4.57 -15.91
N GLY A 50 -11.78 -5.35 -14.94
CA GLY A 50 -10.59 -6.19 -15.04
C GLY A 50 -9.31 -5.56 -14.48
N LEU A 51 -9.33 -4.31 -14.03
CA LEU A 51 -8.17 -3.65 -13.43
C LEU A 51 -7.75 -4.34 -12.12
N LEU A 52 -6.47 -4.69 -11.98
CA LEU A 52 -5.91 -5.23 -10.75
C LEU A 52 -5.30 -4.12 -9.88
N LEU A 53 -5.77 -3.99 -8.64
CA LEU A 53 -5.17 -3.16 -7.60
C LEU A 53 -4.22 -3.96 -6.73
N LEU A 54 -3.02 -3.42 -6.52
CA LEU A 54 -2.06 -3.88 -5.52
C LEU A 54 -1.98 -2.88 -4.38
N PRO A 55 -2.20 -3.30 -3.12
CA PRO A 55 -1.84 -2.51 -1.96
C PRO A 55 -0.36 -2.16 -1.96
N ALA A 56 -0.03 -0.88 -1.77
CA ALA A 56 1.36 -0.43 -1.74
C ALA A 56 1.61 0.66 -0.68
N CYS A 57 2.86 0.76 -0.27
CA CYS A 57 3.34 1.75 0.69
C CYS A 57 4.64 2.37 0.16
N GLU A 58 4.79 3.68 0.33
CA GLU A 58 6.06 4.37 0.16
C GLU A 58 6.62 4.76 1.52
N LEU A 59 7.92 4.54 1.74
CA LEU A 59 8.61 4.90 2.96
C LEU A 59 9.94 5.57 2.66
N GLU A 60 10.24 6.64 3.38
CA GLU A 60 11.60 7.15 3.44
C GLU A 60 12.37 6.46 4.58
N VAL A 61 13.53 5.86 4.24
CA VAL A 61 14.44 5.23 5.20
C VAL A 61 15.80 5.92 5.19
N ARG A 62 16.54 5.78 6.30
CA ARG A 62 17.90 6.33 6.41
C ARG A 62 18.89 5.53 5.55
N GLY A 63 19.64 6.23 4.71
CA GLY A 63 20.84 5.71 4.06
C GLY A 63 22.12 6.28 4.64
N ARG A 64 23.26 5.70 4.25
CA ARG A 64 24.60 6.09 4.75
C ARG A 64 25.00 7.51 4.38
N ARG A 65 24.53 8.02 3.23
CA ARG A 65 24.82 9.38 2.73
C ARG A 65 23.56 10.23 2.60
N CYS A 66 22.51 9.66 2.03
CA CYS A 66 21.22 10.30 1.86
C CYS A 66 20.09 9.33 2.23
N PRO A 67 18.91 9.82 2.62
CA PRO A 67 17.69 9.01 2.66
C PRO A 67 17.37 8.45 1.27
N TYR A 68 16.61 7.37 1.23
CA TYR A 68 16.07 6.80 0.01
C TYR A 68 14.66 6.29 0.25
N HIS A 69 13.89 6.19 -0.83
CA HIS A 69 12.51 5.75 -0.78
C HIS A 69 12.43 4.25 -1.07
N LEU A 70 11.63 3.55 -0.27
CA LEU A 70 11.25 2.16 -0.47
C LEU A 70 9.81 2.13 -0.93
N LEU A 71 9.57 1.39 -2.01
CA LEU A 71 8.23 1.07 -2.46
C LEU A 71 7.96 -0.41 -2.14
N LEU A 72 6.93 -0.64 -1.35
CA LEU A 72 6.53 -1.95 -0.85
C LEU A 72 5.16 -2.30 -1.42
N TYR A 73 4.98 -3.56 -1.81
CA TYR A 73 3.71 -4.09 -2.29
C TYR A 73 3.27 -5.24 -1.40
N PHE A 74 1.97 -5.31 -1.12
CA PHE A 74 1.39 -6.31 -0.22
C PHE A 74 0.37 -7.16 -0.98
N PRO A 75 0.29 -8.46 -0.68
CA PRO A 75 -0.67 -9.34 -1.32
C PRO A 75 -2.12 -9.03 -0.93
N ASP A 76 -2.36 -8.52 0.27
CA ASP A 76 -3.72 -8.30 0.78
C ASP A 76 -3.76 -7.19 1.86
N LEU A 77 -4.97 -6.81 2.25
CA LEU A 77 -5.20 -5.82 3.30
C LEU A 77 -4.84 -6.32 4.71
N THR A 78 -4.64 -7.63 4.90
CA THR A 78 -4.25 -8.22 6.18
C THR A 78 -2.77 -8.00 6.42
N SER A 79 -1.93 -8.45 5.49
CA SER A 79 -0.47 -8.21 5.48
C SER A 79 -0.14 -6.72 5.52
N LEU A 80 -0.90 -5.88 4.80
CA LEU A 80 -0.78 -4.44 4.92
C LEU A 80 -1.10 -3.91 6.34
N ALA A 81 -2.12 -4.47 6.99
CA ALA A 81 -2.51 -4.05 8.34
C ALA A 81 -1.47 -4.47 9.39
N ASP A 82 -0.93 -5.68 9.27
CA ASP A 82 0.17 -6.15 10.13
C ASP A 82 1.40 -5.25 9.97
N PHE A 83 1.76 -4.93 8.73
CA PHE A 83 2.82 -3.99 8.44
C PHE A 83 2.54 -2.59 9.00
N ALA A 84 1.31 -2.08 8.85
CA ALA A 84 0.94 -0.76 9.36
C ALA A 84 1.06 -0.69 10.90
N ALA A 85 0.70 -1.77 11.60
CA ALA A 85 0.86 -1.88 13.05
C ALA A 85 2.33 -1.88 13.46
N TRP A 86 3.18 -2.63 12.75
CA TRP A 86 4.62 -2.60 12.96
C TRP A 86 5.20 -1.21 12.69
N LEU A 87 4.81 -0.60 11.57
CA LEU A 87 5.30 0.71 11.13
C LEU A 87 4.92 1.83 12.10
N GLN A 88 3.74 1.76 12.72
CA GLN A 88 3.29 2.73 13.72
C GLN A 88 4.28 2.90 14.88
N THR A 89 5.04 1.86 15.22
CA THR A 89 6.06 1.92 16.27
C THR A 89 7.38 2.56 15.80
N HIS A 90 7.55 2.75 14.48
CA HIS A 90 8.78 3.22 13.82
C HIS A 90 8.64 4.58 13.13
N VAL A 91 7.45 5.17 13.10
CA VAL A 91 7.15 6.49 12.51
C VAL A 91 6.49 7.41 13.54
N GLU A 92 6.63 8.73 13.35
CA GLU A 92 5.98 9.69 14.25
C GLU A 92 4.48 9.84 13.96
N ARG A 93 4.12 9.77 12.68
CA ARG A 93 2.77 10.00 12.19
C ARG A 93 2.51 9.07 11.02
N LEU A 94 1.63 8.09 11.24
CA LEU A 94 1.23 7.13 10.21
C LEU A 94 0.26 7.77 9.19
N ASP A 95 -0.43 8.84 9.59
CA ASP A 95 -1.48 9.54 8.84
C ASP A 95 -0.99 10.46 7.71
N LEU A 96 0.33 10.69 7.60
CA LEU A 96 0.93 11.55 6.57
C LEU A 96 1.57 10.73 5.45
N SER A 97 1.34 11.07 4.18
CA SER A 97 1.94 10.45 2.97
C SER A 97 3.47 10.61 2.79
N SER A 98 4.20 10.91 3.86
CA SER A 98 5.66 11.12 3.83
C SER A 98 6.26 10.52 5.09
N GLN A 99 5.98 9.24 5.32
CA GLN A 99 6.44 8.58 6.52
C GLN A 99 7.93 8.31 6.44
N ARG A 100 8.66 8.90 7.40
CA ARG A 100 10.08 8.63 7.61
C ARG A 100 10.24 7.54 8.66
N CYS A 101 10.58 6.35 8.20
CA CYS A 101 10.80 5.19 9.06
C CYS A 101 12.16 5.31 9.76
N ARG A 102 12.17 5.14 11.09
CA ARG A 102 13.38 5.16 11.90
C ARG A 102 14.19 3.86 11.76
N ALA A 103 13.56 2.76 11.37
CA ALA A 103 14.22 1.49 11.10
C ALA A 103 15.00 1.53 9.77
N PRO A 104 16.15 0.83 9.68
CA PRO A 104 16.87 0.68 8.42
C PRO A 104 16.16 -0.30 7.48
N ALA A 105 16.38 -0.20 6.17
CA ALA A 105 15.71 -1.05 5.18
C ALA A 105 15.79 -2.57 5.45
N PRO A 106 16.91 -3.16 5.92
CA PRO A 106 16.93 -4.58 6.24
C PRO A 106 15.91 -4.97 7.32
N THR A 107 15.69 -4.13 8.32
CA THR A 107 14.65 -4.37 9.34
C THR A 107 13.25 -4.27 8.72
N VAL A 108 13.01 -3.25 7.90
CA VAL A 108 11.73 -3.07 7.17
C VAL A 108 11.38 -4.26 6.28
N LEU A 109 12.37 -5.01 5.75
CA LEU A 109 12.12 -6.11 4.82
C LEU A 109 12.05 -7.49 5.49
N ASN A 110 12.57 -7.64 6.71
CA ASN A 110 12.71 -8.95 7.37
C ASN A 110 11.89 -9.09 8.66
N GLU A 111 11.48 -7.98 9.27
CA GLU A 111 10.74 -7.96 10.54
C GLU A 111 9.30 -7.42 10.40
N ALA A 112 8.95 -7.03 9.17
CA ALA A 112 7.65 -6.52 8.75
C ALA A 112 6.66 -7.61 8.39
#